data_AF-A0A952B393-F1
#
_entry.id   AF-A0A952B393-F1
#
_cell.length_a   1.000
_cell.length_b   1.000
_cell.length_c   1.000
_cell.angle_alpha   90.00
_cell.angle_beta   90.00
_cell.angle_gamma   90.00
#
_symmetry.space_group_name_H-M   'P 1'
#
loop_
_entity.id
_entity.type
_entity.pdbx_description
1 polymer ?
#
loop_
_entity_poly.entity_id
_entity_poly.type
_entity_poly.pdbx_seq_one_letter_code
_entity_poly.pdbx_strand_id
1 'polypeptide(L)' 'MPRGGSHFSSEELACVLSYYDIGIILQVKPLSGGNKRAPKMAIVSEQGKYLLKRRPKGKDDLYRVTFAHAVQS' A
#
# COMPACT_ATOMS: atom_id res chain seq x y z
N MET A 1 15.83 -12.70 -2.96
CA MET A 1 14.45 -12.27 -2.63
C MET A 1 14.52 -11.05 -1.73
N PRO A 2 13.87 -9.92 -2.04
CA PRO A 2 13.92 -8.76 -1.15
C PRO A 2 13.19 -9.14 0.14
N ARG A 3 13.94 -9.21 1.24
CA ARG A 3 13.39 -9.42 2.58
C ARG A 3 12.58 -8.17 2.91
N GLY A 4 11.26 -8.32 3.07
CA GLY A 4 10.34 -7.20 3.33
C GLY A 4 10.73 -6.42 4.58
N GLY A 5 11.60 -5.42 4.41
CA GLY A 5 11.95 -4.45 5.44
C GLY A 5 10.79 -3.52 5.75
N SER A 6 10.94 -2.66 6.76
CA SER A 6 9.93 -1.68 7.20
C SER A 6 9.58 -0.60 6.17
N HIS A 7 10.12 -0.68 4.95
CA HIS A 7 9.93 0.27 3.86
C HIS A 7 9.65 -0.47 2.55
N PHE A 8 9.03 0.23 1.61
CA PHE A 8 8.92 -0.22 0.22
C PHE A 8 10.14 0.28 -0.56
N SER A 9 10.69 -0.55 -1.46
CA SER A 9 11.63 -0.06 -2.48
C SER A 9 10.87 0.59 -3.63
N SER A 10 11.56 1.40 -4.44
CA SER A 10 10.95 2.03 -5.62
C SER A 10 10.48 1.00 -6.65
N GLU A 11 11.24 -0.08 -6.85
CA GLU A 11 10.93 -1.17 -7.78
C GLU A 11 9.70 -1.96 -7.30
N GLU A 12 9.62 -2.21 -6.00
CA GLU A 12 8.46 -2.87 -5.41
C GLU A 12 7.21 -2.01 -5.55
N LEU A 13 7.31 -0.69 -5.31
CA LEU A 13 6.20 0.24 -5.51
C LEU A 13 5.74 0.23 -6.95
N ALA A 14 6.66 0.36 -7.91
CA ALA A 14 6.33 0.34 -9.33
C ALA A 14 5.61 -0.96 -9.72
N CYS A 15 6.14 -2.11 -9.27
CA CYS A 15 5.54 -3.42 -9.53
C CYS A 15 4.16 -3.57 -8.89
N VAL A 16 3.96 -3.13 -7.64
CA VAL A 16 2.64 -3.22 -6.99
C VAL A 16 1.64 -2.28 -7.65
N LEU A 17 2.04 -1.03 -7.92
CA LEU A 17 1.14 -0.02 -8.46
C LEU A 17 0.78 -0.29 -9.93
N SER A 18 1.60 -1.04 -10.68
CA SER A 18 1.27 -1.44 -12.06
C SER A 18 0.06 -2.39 -12.17
N TYR A 19 -0.40 -2.98 -11.06
CA TYR A 19 -1.61 -3.82 -11.04
C TYR A 19 -2.91 -3.05 -10.87
N TYR A 20 -2.85 -1.74 -10.64
CA TYR A 20 -4.02 -0.91 -10.38
C TYR A 20 -4.13 0.19 -11.43
N ASP A 21 -5.32 0.34 -12.01
CA ASP A 21 -5.64 1.49 -12.83
C ASP A 21 -5.98 2.68 -11.91
N ILE A 22 -4.97 3.50 -11.64
CA ILE A 22 -5.07 4.71 -10.81
C ILE A 22 -4.59 5.97 -11.54
N GLY A 23 -4.35 5.89 -12.85
CA GLY A 23 -3.79 6.97 -13.66
C GLY A 23 -2.33 7.32 -13.33
N ILE A 24 -1.90 8.53 -13.73
CA ILE A 24 -0.51 8.98 -13.51
C ILE A 24 -0.27 9.27 -12.03
N ILE A 25 0.77 8.67 -11.47
CA ILE A 25 1.21 8.92 -10.09
C ILE A 25 1.95 10.26 -10.04
N LEU A 26 1.42 11.22 -9.27
CA LEU A 26 1.98 12.56 -9.08
C LEU A 26 2.90 12.61 -7.86
N GLN A 27 2.59 11.83 -6.81
CA GLN A 27 3.37 11.82 -5.58
C GLN A 27 3.19 10.52 -4.80
N VAL A 28 4.29 10.05 -4.20
CA VAL A 28 4.33 8.92 -3.28
C VAL A 28 5.04 9.36 -1.99
N LYS A 29 4.38 9.25 -0.85
CA LYS A 29 4.94 9.65 0.46
C LYS A 29 4.73 8.57 1.52
N PRO A 30 5.75 8.27 2.34
CA PRO A 30 5.55 7.41 3.50
C PRO A 30 4.63 8.10 4.50
N LEU A 31 3.68 7.36 5.06
CA LEU A 31 2.90 7.84 6.19
C LEU A 31 3.62 7.46 7.49
N SER A 32 3.93 8.47 8.30
CA SER A 32 4.52 8.29 9.62
C SER A 32 3.48 7.75 10.61
N GLY A 33 3.92 6.84 11.50
CA GLY A 33 3.10 6.27 12.57
C GLY A 33 2.55 4.86 12.31
N GLY A 34 2.32 4.12 13.40
CA GLY A 34 1.82 2.75 13.38
C GLY A 34 2.91 1.66 13.40
N ASN A 35 2.51 0.43 13.06
CA ASN A 35 3.39 -0.74 13.15
C ASN A 35 4.44 -0.73 12.03
N LYS A 36 5.74 -0.73 12.39
CA LYS A 36 6.87 -0.79 11.45
C LYS A 36 6.85 -2.01 10.51
N ARG A 37 6.13 -3.08 10.87
CA ARG A 37 5.94 -4.29 10.04
C ARG A 37 4.81 -4.16 9.02
N ALA A 38 4.07 -3.05 9.04
CA ALA A 38 2.98 -2.77 8.13
C ALA A 38 3.16 -1.36 7.51
N PRO A 39 4.21 -1.16 6.69
CA PRO A 39 4.47 0.11 6.04
C PRO A 39 3.26 0.61 5.26
N LYS A 40 3.07 1.93 5.28
CA LYS A 40 1.98 2.64 4.61
C LYS A 40 2.54 3.76 3.75
N MET A 41 2.02 3.89 2.54
CA MET A 41 2.33 4.96 1.61
C MET A 41 1.05 5.67 1.19
N ALA A 42 1.06 7.00 1.23
CA ALA A 42 0.04 7.82 0.58
C ALA A 42 0.44 8.01 -0.88
N ILE A 43 -0.47 7.68 -1.79
CA ILE A 43 -0.31 7.83 -3.23
C ILE A 43 -1.28 8.93 -3.68
N VAL A 44 -0.76 9.93 -4.37
CA VAL A 44 -1.56 10.94 -5.07
C VAL A 44 -1.39 10.69 -6.56
N SER A 45 -2.49 10.50 -7.25
CA SER A 45 -2.54 10.34 -8.70
C SER A 45 -3.61 11.25 -9.32
N GLU A 46 -3.67 11.27 -10.64
CA GLU A 46 -4.69 12.03 -11.39
C GLU A 46 -6.12 11.58 -11.08
N GLN A 47 -6.32 10.29 -10.79
CA GLN A 47 -7.64 9.73 -10.51
C GLN A 47 -8.03 9.83 -9.03
N GLY A 48 -7.10 10.22 -8.14
CA GLY A 48 -7.43 10.45 -6.74
C GLY A 48 -6.29 10.22 -5.74
N LYS A 49 -6.68 9.95 -4.50
CA LYS A 49 -5.75 9.69 -3.38
C LYS A 49 -5.97 8.28 -2.86
N TYR A 50 -4.89 7.53 -2.72
CA TYR A 50 -4.93 6.13 -2.32
C TYR A 50 -3.98 5.87 -1.16
N LEU A 51 -4.31 4.87 -0.34
CA LEU A 51 -3.46 4.37 0.72
C LEU A 51 -2.96 2.98 0.36
N LEU A 52 -1.67 2.87 0.07
CA LEU A 52 -1.01 1.57 -0.06
C LEU A 52 -0.55 1.10 1.32
N LYS A 53 -0.88 -0.14 1.68
CA LYS A 53 -0.50 -0.73 2.96
C LYS A 53 -0.01 -2.16 2.78
N ARG A 54 1.20 -2.47 3.25
CA ARG A 54 1.68 -3.85 3.32
C ARG A 54 1.02 -4.55 4.51
N ARG A 55 0.38 -5.69 4.26
CA ARG A 55 -0.15 -6.56 5.33
C ARG A 55 0.99 -7.45 5.86
N PRO A 56 1.12 -7.63 7.18
CA PRO A 56 2.03 -8.63 7.74
C PRO A 56 1.70 -10.03 7.21
N LYS A 57 2.71 -10.88 7.00
CA LYS A 57 2.51 -12.27 6.60
C LYS A 57 1.56 -13.00 7.58
N GLY A 58 0.57 -13.72 7.07
CA GLY A 58 -0.47 -14.38 7.87
C GLY A 58 -1.61 -13.46 8.34
N LYS A 59 -1.64 -12.20 7.88
CA LYS A 59 -2.75 -11.24 8.06
C LYS A 59 -3.33 -10.75 6.73
N ASP A 60 -3.31 -11.65 5.76
CA ASP A 60 -3.75 -11.53 4.36
C ASP A 60 -5.03 -12.35 4.07
N ASP A 61 -5.71 -12.82 5.13
CA ASP A 61 -7.04 -13.43 5.02
C ASP A 61 -8.00 -12.53 4.22
N LEU A 62 -8.50 -13.06 3.10
CA LEU A 62 -9.25 -12.30 2.10
C LEU A 62 -10.53 -11.70 2.70
N TYR A 63 -11.26 -12.44 3.54
CA TYR A 63 -12.49 -11.96 4.17
C TYR A 63 -12.22 -10.76 5.07
N ARG A 64 -11.17 -10.82 5.89
CA ARG A 64 -10.75 -9.70 6.74
C ARG A 64 -10.28 -8.50 5.93
N VAL A 65 -9.64 -8.73 4.78
CA VAL A 65 -9.21 -7.65 3.88
C VAL A 65 -10.42 -6.95 3.29
N THR A 66 -11.35 -7.68 2.67
CA THR A 66 -12.57 -7.13 2.07
C THR A 66 -13.41 -6.38 3.08
N PHE A 67 -13.61 -6.93 4.28
CA PHE A 67 -14.32 -6.24 5.35
C PHE A 67 -13.64 -4.93 5.74
N ALA A 68 -12.31 -4.93 5.91
CA ALA A 68 -11.57 -3.72 6.24
C ALA A 68 -11.68 -2.66 5.13
N HIS A 69 -11.74 -3.05 3.85
CA HIS A 69 -12.00 -2.12 2.75
C HIS A 69 -13.40 -1.51 2.81
N ALA A 70 -14.42 -2.29 3.18
CA ALA A 70 -15.79 -1.79 3.31
C ALA A 70 -15.96 -0.79 4.45
N VAL A 71 -15.30 -1.03 5.60
CA VAL A 71 -15.37 -0.14 6.79
C VAL A 71 -14.57 1.14 6.60
N GLN A 72 -13.56 1.16 5.74
CA GLN A 72 -12.67 2.31 5.53
C GLN A 72 -13.23 3.34 4.52
N SER A 73 -14.56 3.49 4.49
CA SER A 73 -15.29 4.50 3.70
C SER A 73 -15.36 5.85 4.40
#